data_AF-A0AAW1L8Q1-F1
#
_entry.id   AF-A0AAW1L8Q1-F1
#
_cell.length_a   1.000
_cell.length_b   1.000
_cell.length_c   1.000
_cell.angle_alpha   90.00
_cell.angle_beta   90.00
_cell.angle_gamma   90.00
#
_symmetry.space_group_name_H-M   'P 1'
#
loop_
_entity.id
_entity.type
_entity.pdbx_description
1 polymer ?
#
loop_
_entity_poly.entity_id
_entity_poly.type
_entity_poly.pdbx_seq_one_letter_code
_entity_poly.pdbx_strand_id
1 'polypeptide(L)'
;MVPNDSIIYFFQNRHFVSFSFEMASKITIEAVKHNTEIAKRTIVELRNELNNISAEYNNLRAEQLREENAKLLEAVEEAKKKLIDLETKNGIKQILLPTQNSNKVNIVINTDVPQSTPAVSETRTTVDVKENKPKKDKKPKEVKGKTSGDADIPIDVRRLDLRIAKVEEVERHPDADTLYVLKINCGEDKPRTVCSGLVKHVPIDELREKLVVLLCNLKPAKMRGILSEAMVMCASSPDCVELLIPPSNAVPGEGILSEAMVMCASSPDCVELLIPPSNAVPGDLVDCDGYTRAPDTVMNPKKKIFETVAPDLHINEKMEACYKKGVFRVPGKGVIVSKTLKNVAVK
;
A
#
# COMPACT_ATOMS: atom_id res chain seq x y z
N MET A 1 45.72 31.64 -73.33
CA MET A 1 46.32 31.83 -72.00
C MET A 1 45.39 32.70 -71.19
N VAL A 2 44.68 32.11 -70.23
CA VAL A 2 43.85 32.79 -69.21
C VAL A 2 44.18 32.08 -67.89
N PRO A 3 44.45 32.79 -66.78
CA PRO A 3 45.33 32.26 -65.73
C PRO A 3 44.65 31.26 -64.78
N ASN A 4 45.44 30.32 -64.25
CA ASN A 4 45.02 29.26 -63.32
C ASN A 4 44.70 29.73 -61.89
N ASP A 5 44.90 31.02 -61.58
CA ASP A 5 44.93 31.51 -60.20
C ASP A 5 43.57 31.46 -59.50
N SER A 6 42.46 31.64 -60.23
CA SER A 6 41.11 31.65 -59.64
C SER A 6 40.68 30.31 -59.02
N ILE A 7 41.24 29.18 -59.48
CA ILE A 7 40.90 27.86 -58.95
C ILE A 7 41.61 27.59 -57.61
N ILE A 8 42.86 28.06 -57.46
CA ILE A 8 43.66 27.86 -56.25
C ILE A 8 43.03 28.61 -55.06
N TYR A 9 42.63 29.87 -55.25
CA TYR A 9 41.93 30.66 -54.22
C TYR A 9 40.59 30.01 -53.79
N PHE A 10 39.85 29.39 -54.71
CA PHE A 10 38.58 28.73 -54.39
C PHE A 10 38.79 27.48 -53.51
N PHE A 11 39.83 26.69 -53.77
CA PHE A 11 40.18 25.53 -52.96
C PHE A 11 40.72 25.92 -51.58
N GLN A 12 41.57 26.95 -51.49
CA GLN A 12 42.10 27.44 -50.21
C GLN A 12 40.99 28.00 -49.31
N ASN A 13 40.07 28.82 -49.84
CA ASN A 13 38.94 29.34 -49.06
C ASN A 13 38.01 28.22 -48.58
N ARG A 14 37.71 27.22 -49.41
CA ARG A 14 36.85 26.09 -49.01
C ARG A 14 37.46 25.27 -47.88
N HIS A 15 38.78 25.04 -47.90
CA HIS A 15 39.49 24.37 -46.81
C HIS A 15 39.49 25.19 -45.51
N PHE A 16 39.73 26.50 -45.62
CA PHE A 16 39.74 27.41 -44.46
C PHE A 16 38.37 27.50 -43.78
N VAL A 17 37.29 27.70 -44.55
CA VAL A 17 35.92 27.77 -44.01
C VAL A 17 35.50 26.46 -43.35
N SER A 18 35.86 25.30 -43.92
CA SER A 18 35.59 23.99 -43.30
C SER A 18 36.32 23.82 -41.97
N PHE A 19 37.59 24.24 -41.90
CA PHE A 19 38.40 24.14 -40.68
C PHE A 19 37.91 25.09 -39.58
N SER A 20 37.57 26.33 -39.91
CA SER A 20 36.97 27.28 -38.96
C SER A 20 35.63 26.80 -38.41
N PHE A 21 34.79 26.17 -39.24
CA PHE A 21 33.51 25.61 -38.79
C PHE A 21 33.69 24.41 -37.85
N GLU A 22 34.64 23.52 -38.14
CA GLU A 22 34.96 22.38 -37.27
C GLU A 22 35.54 22.84 -35.92
N MET A 23 36.39 23.86 -35.92
CA MET A 23 36.99 24.43 -34.71
C MET A 23 35.94 25.14 -33.83
N ALA A 24 35.04 25.93 -34.44
CA ALA A 24 33.91 26.56 -33.74
C ALA A 24 32.94 25.51 -33.16
N SER A 25 32.68 24.43 -33.89
CA SER A 25 31.85 23.30 -33.41
C SER A 25 32.49 22.62 -32.19
N LYS A 26 33.81 22.36 -32.21
CA LYS A 26 34.54 21.78 -31.08
C LYS A 26 34.46 22.64 -29.81
N ILE A 27 34.72 23.95 -29.93
CA ILE A 27 34.60 24.91 -28.81
C ILE A 27 33.17 24.93 -28.25
N THR A 28 32.16 24.91 -29.12
CA THR A 28 30.75 24.88 -28.70
C THR A 28 30.41 23.60 -27.93
N ILE A 29 30.90 22.44 -28.40
CA ILE A 29 30.70 21.14 -27.73
C ILE A 29 31.42 21.10 -26.38
N GLU A 30 32.61 21.67 -26.26
CA GLU A 30 33.34 21.75 -24.99
C GLU A 30 32.63 22.64 -23.96
N ALA A 31 32.09 23.79 -24.38
CA ALA A 31 31.26 24.64 -23.52
C ALA A 31 30.00 23.90 -23.03
N VAL A 32 29.30 23.17 -23.90
CA VAL A 32 28.13 22.35 -23.53
C VAL A 32 28.51 21.24 -22.54
N LYS A 33 29.65 20.56 -22.74
CA LYS A 33 30.17 19.56 -21.79
C LYS A 33 30.48 20.18 -20.44
N HIS A 34 31.17 21.32 -20.40
CA HIS A 34 31.51 22.02 -19.16
C HIS A 34 30.25 22.43 -18.38
N ASN A 35 29.27 23.02 -19.06
CA ASN A 35 27.98 23.37 -18.46
C ASN A 35 27.22 22.15 -17.93
N THR A 36 27.31 21.01 -18.64
CA THR A 36 26.72 19.73 -18.19
C THR A 36 27.40 19.21 -16.92
N GLU A 37 28.72 19.31 -16.80
CA GLU A 37 29.45 18.92 -15.59
C GLU A 37 29.18 19.86 -14.40
N ILE A 38 29.03 21.17 -14.64
CA ILE A 38 28.57 22.10 -13.60
C ILE A 38 27.17 21.71 -13.11
N ALA A 39 26.22 21.50 -14.03
CA ALA A 39 24.86 21.10 -13.69
C ALA A 39 24.81 19.79 -12.88
N LYS A 40 25.64 18.79 -13.24
CA LYS A 40 25.79 17.54 -12.46
C LYS A 40 26.29 17.80 -11.04
N ARG A 41 27.30 18.66 -10.84
CA ARG A 41 27.81 19.00 -9.51
C ARG A 41 26.73 19.68 -8.66
N THR A 42 26.05 20.67 -9.21
CA THR A 42 24.96 21.36 -8.51
C THR A 42 23.80 20.42 -8.16
N ILE A 43 23.47 19.43 -9.00
CA ILE A 43 22.48 18.39 -8.67
C ILE A 43 22.95 17.52 -7.49
N VAL A 44 24.24 17.18 -7.40
CA VAL A 44 24.80 16.42 -6.27
C VAL A 44 24.81 17.26 -4.99
N GLU A 45 25.17 18.54 -5.07
CA GLU A 45 25.14 19.48 -3.95
C GLU A 45 23.72 19.64 -3.40
N LEU A 46 22.73 19.96 -4.26
CA LEU A 46 21.32 20.05 -3.89
C LEU A 46 20.77 18.74 -3.31
N ARG A 47 21.21 17.58 -3.82
CA ARG A 47 20.82 16.28 -3.26
C ARG A 47 21.40 16.06 -1.86
N ASN A 48 22.64 16.50 -1.61
CA ASN A 48 23.24 16.43 -0.28
C ASN A 48 22.56 17.39 0.70
N GLU A 49 22.21 18.60 0.27
CA GLU A 49 21.41 19.54 1.07
C GLU A 49 20.04 18.96 1.41
N LEU A 50 19.31 18.39 0.44
CA LEU A 50 18.03 17.71 0.68
C LEU A 50 18.16 16.53 1.66
N ASN A 51 19.22 15.72 1.54
CA ASN A 51 19.49 14.63 2.46
C ASN A 51 19.77 15.15 3.89
N ASN A 52 20.54 16.23 4.03
CA ASN A 52 20.84 16.85 5.32
C ASN A 52 19.58 17.45 5.96
N ILE A 53 18.79 18.21 5.21
CA ILE A 53 17.51 18.78 5.67
C ILE A 53 16.54 17.65 6.08
N SER A 54 16.47 16.56 5.31
CA SER A 54 15.67 15.40 5.68
C SER A 54 16.16 14.73 6.96
N ALA A 55 17.48 14.63 7.17
CA ALA A 55 18.06 14.05 8.38
C ALA A 55 17.79 14.95 9.61
N GLU A 56 17.95 16.27 9.49
CA GLU A 56 17.62 17.24 10.53
C GLU A 56 16.13 17.19 10.89
N TYR A 57 15.23 17.18 9.89
CA TYR A 57 13.79 17.04 10.09
C TYR A 57 13.45 15.73 10.82
N ASN A 58 14.04 14.60 10.40
CA ASN A 58 13.82 13.30 11.02
C ASN A 58 14.31 13.27 12.47
N ASN A 59 15.46 13.87 12.76
CA ASN A 59 16.00 13.97 14.12
C ASN A 59 15.11 14.85 15.02
N LEU A 60 14.71 16.03 14.55
CA LEU A 60 13.81 16.94 15.26
C LEU A 60 12.44 16.28 15.52
N ARG A 61 11.90 15.56 14.52
CA ARG A 61 10.63 14.84 14.68
C ARG A 61 10.75 13.64 15.62
N ALA A 62 11.88 12.93 15.63
CA ALA A 62 12.16 11.85 16.57
C ALA A 62 12.29 12.38 18.02
N GLU A 63 12.85 13.57 18.22
CA GLU A 63 12.91 14.24 19.51
C GLU A 63 11.52 14.67 20.01
N GLN A 64 10.72 15.31 19.15
CA GLN A 64 9.30 15.62 19.45
C GLN A 64 8.52 14.36 19.85
N LEU A 65 8.66 13.27 19.08
CA LEU A 65 7.99 12.00 19.40
C LEU A 65 8.49 11.39 20.72
N ARG A 66 9.75 11.59 21.11
CA ARG A 66 10.26 11.17 22.43
C ARG A 66 9.64 11.99 23.56
N GLU A 67 9.52 13.31 23.40
CA GLU A 67 8.82 14.16 24.38
C GLU A 67 7.33 13.82 24.50
N GLU A 68 6.62 13.64 23.38
CA GLU A 68 5.21 13.26 23.35
C GLU A 68 5.01 11.90 24.05
N ASN A 69 5.84 10.90 23.73
CA ASN A 69 5.80 9.60 24.39
C ASN A 69 6.13 9.68 25.89
N ALA A 70 7.06 10.53 26.33
CA ALA A 70 7.37 10.73 27.75
C ALA A 70 6.17 11.32 28.52
N LYS A 71 5.54 12.36 27.96
CA LYS A 71 4.31 12.98 28.52
C LYS A 71 3.14 12.00 28.57
N LEU A 72 2.97 11.17 27.53
CA LEU A 72 1.96 10.11 27.50
C LEU A 72 2.24 9.02 28.53
N LEU A 73 3.50 8.63 28.74
CA LEU A 73 3.88 7.63 29.74
C LEU A 73 3.61 8.13 31.16
N GLU A 74 3.95 9.39 31.47
CA GLU A 74 3.61 10.04 32.74
C GLU A 74 2.08 10.09 32.95
N ALA A 75 1.30 10.47 31.94
CA ALA A 75 -0.16 10.46 32.00
C ALA A 75 -0.74 9.05 32.21
N VAL A 76 -0.14 8.01 31.63
CA VAL A 76 -0.50 6.61 31.84
C VAL A 76 -0.17 6.16 33.27
N GLU A 77 0.98 6.55 33.84
CA GLU A 77 1.31 6.26 35.24
C GLU A 77 0.38 6.98 36.21
N GLU A 78 0.02 8.24 35.95
CA GLU A 78 -0.93 9.00 36.76
C GLU A 78 -2.35 8.40 36.69
N ALA A 79 -2.81 8.03 35.50
CA ALA A 79 -4.09 7.35 35.30
C ALA A 79 -4.12 5.97 35.99
N LYS A 80 -3.02 5.22 35.88
CA LYS A 80 -2.83 3.93 36.58
C LYS A 80 -2.89 4.12 38.09
N LYS A 81 -2.22 5.14 38.65
CA LYS A 81 -2.29 5.46 40.08
C LYS A 81 -3.71 5.81 40.53
N LYS A 82 -4.42 6.65 39.77
CA LYS A 82 -5.83 7.00 40.04
C LYS A 82 -6.75 5.77 40.02
N LEU A 83 -6.54 4.85 39.08
CA LEU A 83 -7.27 3.58 39.01
C LEU A 83 -7.02 2.73 40.26
N ILE A 84 -5.75 2.57 40.65
CA ILE A 84 -5.33 1.82 41.84
C ILE A 84 -5.93 2.39 43.13
N ASP A 85 -5.96 3.72 43.26
CA ASP A 85 -6.57 4.40 44.41
C ASP A 85 -8.09 4.14 44.48
N LEU A 86 -8.77 4.03 43.34
CA LEU A 86 -10.20 3.69 43.25
C LEU A 86 -10.47 2.20 43.52
N GLU A 87 -9.65 1.30 42.97
CA GLU A 87 -9.73 -0.15 43.21
C GLU A 87 -9.52 -0.47 44.70
N THR A 88 -8.55 0.18 45.34
CA THR A 88 -8.26 0.02 46.77
C THR A 88 -9.41 0.55 47.64
N LYS A 89 -10.01 1.70 47.29
CA LYS A 89 -11.21 2.23 47.96
C LYS A 89 -12.44 1.32 47.80
N ASN A 90 -12.55 0.63 46.68
CA ASN A 90 -13.62 -0.35 46.40
C ASN A 90 -13.32 -1.76 46.94
N GLY A 91 -12.25 -1.94 47.73
CA GLY A 91 -11.96 -3.18 48.44
C GLY A 91 -11.26 -4.28 47.61
N ILE A 92 -10.77 -3.95 46.41
CA ILE A 92 -10.05 -4.91 45.55
C ILE A 92 -8.57 -4.92 45.96
N LYS A 93 -8.03 -6.09 46.30
CA LYS A 93 -6.59 -6.25 46.58
C LYS A 93 -5.81 -6.30 45.27
N GLN A 94 -4.86 -5.39 45.10
CA GLN A 94 -3.90 -5.46 44.00
C GLN A 94 -3.01 -6.70 44.09
N ILE A 95 -2.66 -7.24 42.92
CA ILE A 95 -1.58 -8.20 42.73
C ILE A 95 -0.49 -7.48 41.92
N LEU A 96 0.75 -7.41 42.42
CA LEU A 96 1.86 -6.90 41.62
C LEU A 96 2.17 -7.89 40.50
N LEU A 97 2.00 -7.44 39.26
CA LEU A 97 2.51 -8.13 38.08
C LEU A 97 4.04 -7.90 37.98
N PRO A 98 4.87 -8.96 37.89
CA PRO A 98 6.31 -8.80 37.72
C PRO A 98 6.62 -8.14 36.38
N THR A 99 7.13 -6.90 36.41
CA THR A 99 7.62 -6.21 35.23
C THR A 99 8.87 -6.91 34.70
N GLN A 100 8.77 -7.54 33.53
CA GLN A 100 9.91 -8.12 32.82
C GLN A 100 10.86 -6.99 32.36
N ASN A 101 11.93 -6.76 33.11
CA ASN A 101 13.21 -6.30 32.57
C ASN A 101 14.33 -6.39 33.61
N SER A 102 15.18 -7.41 33.50
CA SER A 102 16.60 -7.28 33.81
C SER A 102 17.43 -8.36 33.10
N ASN A 103 18.67 -8.00 32.76
CA ASN A 103 19.61 -8.89 32.10
C ASN A 103 20.00 -10.09 32.99
N LYS A 104 20.12 -11.27 32.38
CA LYS A 104 20.99 -12.41 32.73
C LYS A 104 21.33 -12.60 34.24
N VAL A 105 20.59 -13.48 34.92
CA VAL A 105 21.18 -14.41 35.91
C VAL A 105 20.51 -15.78 35.78
N ASN A 106 21.30 -16.85 35.83
CA ASN A 106 20.84 -18.24 35.73
C ASN A 106 19.82 -18.60 36.82
N ILE A 107 18.78 -19.34 36.47
CA ILE A 107 18.04 -20.20 37.41
C ILE A 107 18.36 -21.65 37.07
N VAL A 108 18.91 -22.35 38.06
CA VAL A 108 19.30 -23.76 37.97
C VAL A 108 18.06 -24.63 37.82
N ILE A 109 18.07 -25.52 36.83
CA ILE A 109 17.12 -26.62 36.73
C ILE A 109 17.50 -27.64 37.80
N ASN A 110 16.72 -27.74 38.87
CA ASN A 110 16.62 -28.98 39.63
C ASN A 110 15.29 -29.63 39.30
N THR A 111 15.41 -30.76 38.61
CA THR A 111 14.36 -31.72 38.33
C THR A 111 13.71 -32.24 39.61
N ASP A 112 12.39 -32.38 39.61
CA ASP A 112 11.77 -33.66 39.98
C ASP A 112 10.36 -33.77 39.36
N VAL A 113 10.12 -34.89 38.68
CA VAL A 113 8.86 -35.27 38.00
C VAL A 113 8.62 -36.73 38.35
N PRO A 114 7.46 -37.08 38.94
CA PRO A 114 6.47 -37.87 38.21
C PRO A 114 5.02 -37.33 38.40
N GLN A 115 4.30 -36.99 37.34
CA GLN A 115 3.41 -37.91 36.58
C GLN A 115 2.31 -38.60 37.41
N SER A 116 1.05 -38.17 37.23
CA SER A 116 -0.04 -39.02 36.69
C SER A 116 -1.42 -38.33 36.69
N THR A 117 -2.20 -38.58 35.63
CA THR A 117 -3.67 -38.48 35.54
C THR A 117 -4.24 -39.93 35.55
N PRO A 118 -5.58 -40.24 35.56
CA PRO A 118 -6.79 -39.41 35.38
C PRO A 118 -7.98 -39.78 36.33
N ALA A 119 -9.24 -39.49 35.90
CA ALA A 119 -10.57 -39.97 36.40
C ALA A 119 -11.28 -39.10 37.50
N VAL A 120 -12.47 -38.49 37.27
CA VAL A 120 -13.88 -39.01 37.32
C VAL A 120 -14.36 -39.24 38.78
N SER A 121 -15.56 -38.84 39.28
CA SER A 121 -16.85 -38.41 38.70
C SER A 121 -17.69 -37.53 39.67
N GLU A 122 -18.80 -36.94 39.17
CA GLU A 122 -20.09 -36.70 39.88
C GLU A 122 -20.16 -35.82 41.17
N THR A 123 -21.25 -35.11 41.54
CA THR A 123 -22.66 -35.08 41.06
C THR A 123 -23.38 -33.76 41.46
N ARG A 124 -24.37 -33.31 40.64
CA ARG A 124 -25.74 -32.80 41.03
C ARG A 124 -25.92 -31.62 42.03
N THR A 125 -26.92 -30.71 41.93
CA THR A 125 -28.04 -30.48 40.97
C THR A 125 -28.61 -29.06 41.15
N THR A 126 -29.07 -28.41 40.06
CA THR A 126 -30.26 -27.49 39.92
C THR A 126 -30.50 -26.32 40.92
N VAL A 127 -31.08 -25.17 40.54
CA VAL A 127 -32.39 -25.00 39.87
C VAL A 127 -32.43 -23.83 38.86
N ASP A 128 -32.96 -24.12 37.66
CA ASP A 128 -33.44 -23.16 36.66
C ASP A 128 -34.86 -22.65 36.97
N VAL A 129 -35.14 -21.36 36.70
CA VAL A 129 -36.42 -20.91 36.13
C VAL A 129 -36.19 -19.72 35.18
N LYS A 130 -36.35 -19.96 33.87
CA LYS A 130 -37.22 -19.30 32.85
C LYS A 130 -37.57 -17.78 33.01
N GLU A 131 -37.90 -17.01 31.96
CA GLU A 131 -38.72 -17.38 30.79
C GLU A 131 -38.59 -16.45 29.56
N ASN A 132 -39.40 -16.75 28.53
CA ASN A 132 -39.38 -16.30 27.14
C ASN A 132 -40.02 -14.92 26.85
N LYS A 133 -39.72 -14.43 25.63
CA LYS A 133 -40.47 -13.37 24.90
C LYS A 133 -41.97 -13.66 24.74
N PRO A 134 -42.75 -12.62 24.44
CA PRO A 134 -43.69 -12.70 23.30
C PRO A 134 -43.56 -11.57 22.25
N LYS A 135 -44.20 -11.80 21.09
CA LYS A 135 -44.43 -10.87 19.96
C LYS A 135 -45.74 -10.08 20.24
N LYS A 136 -46.05 -8.91 19.64
CA LYS A 136 -46.43 -8.59 18.24
C LYS A 136 -46.72 -7.05 18.19
N ASP A 137 -46.76 -6.32 17.07
CA ASP A 137 -47.85 -6.40 16.08
C ASP A 137 -47.57 -5.77 14.69
N LYS A 138 -48.59 -5.69 13.81
CA LYS A 138 -48.58 -5.21 12.40
C LYS A 138 -49.48 -3.95 12.26
N LYS A 139 -49.68 -3.23 11.13
CA LYS A 139 -49.55 -3.36 9.65
C LYS A 139 -49.56 -1.88 9.09
N PRO A 140 -49.75 -1.54 7.79
CA PRO A 140 -49.31 -2.04 6.46
C PRO A 140 -48.20 -1.13 5.85
N LYS A 141 -47.54 -1.33 4.70
CA LYS A 141 -47.68 -2.12 3.45
C LYS A 141 -48.32 -1.41 2.23
N GLU A 142 -47.50 -0.69 1.47
CA GLU A 142 -47.63 -0.45 0.00
C GLU A 142 -46.33 -0.96 -0.67
N VAL A 143 -46.34 -2.05 -1.47
CA VAL A 143 -46.56 -2.10 -2.93
C VAL A 143 -45.45 -1.39 -3.72
N LYS A 144 -44.31 -2.07 -3.92
CA LYS A 144 -43.95 -2.78 -5.18
C LYS A 144 -43.86 -1.89 -6.44
N GLY A 145 -42.68 -1.33 -6.69
CA GLY A 145 -42.11 -1.30 -8.04
C GLY A 145 -41.24 -2.54 -8.24
N LYS A 146 -41.64 -3.47 -9.12
CA LYS A 146 -40.74 -4.51 -9.63
C LYS A 146 -40.03 -3.94 -10.87
N THR A 147 -38.71 -3.92 -10.88
CA THR A 147 -37.96 -4.00 -12.13
C THR A 147 -37.22 -5.33 -12.14
N SER A 148 -37.83 -6.31 -12.81
CA SER A 148 -37.20 -7.59 -13.12
C SER A 148 -36.06 -7.34 -14.10
N GLY A 149 -34.83 -7.47 -13.61
CA GLY A 149 -33.58 -7.38 -14.37
C GLY A 149 -32.67 -8.59 -14.18
N ASP A 150 -33.20 -9.72 -13.68
CA ASP A 150 -32.53 -11.02 -13.81
C ASP A 150 -32.72 -11.53 -15.26
N ALA A 151 -32.08 -10.81 -16.19
CA ALA A 151 -31.55 -11.46 -17.37
C ALA A 151 -30.38 -12.34 -16.91
N ASP A 152 -30.14 -13.44 -17.62
CA ASP A 152 -29.08 -14.40 -17.31
C ASP A 152 -27.72 -13.84 -17.75
N ILE A 153 -27.32 -12.72 -17.14
CA ILE A 153 -26.09 -11.98 -17.45
C ILE A 153 -24.92 -12.79 -16.87
N PRO A 154 -23.95 -13.20 -17.71
CA PRO A 154 -22.74 -13.87 -17.24
C PRO A 154 -22.07 -13.13 -16.09
N ILE A 155 -21.58 -13.90 -15.10
CA ILE A 155 -20.88 -13.36 -13.93
C ILE A 155 -19.43 -13.03 -14.35
N ASP A 156 -19.29 -11.92 -15.09
CA ASP A 156 -18.02 -11.38 -15.55
C ASP A 156 -17.69 -10.04 -14.88
N VAL A 157 -16.44 -9.59 -15.06
CA VAL A 157 -15.89 -8.29 -14.63
C VAL A 157 -16.77 -7.07 -14.94
N ARG A 158 -17.63 -7.17 -15.97
CA ARG A 158 -18.58 -6.12 -16.41
C ARG A 158 -19.44 -5.56 -15.27
N ARG A 159 -19.73 -6.40 -14.26
CA ARG A 159 -20.60 -6.09 -13.13
C ARG A 159 -19.88 -5.44 -11.94
N LEU A 160 -18.55 -5.35 -11.98
CA LEU A 160 -17.74 -4.66 -10.98
C LEU A 160 -17.67 -3.15 -11.29
N ASP A 161 -17.86 -2.31 -10.27
CA ASP A 161 -17.66 -0.86 -10.38
C ASP A 161 -16.23 -0.51 -9.98
N LEU A 162 -15.29 -0.74 -10.90
CA LEU A 162 -13.87 -0.38 -10.73
C LEU A 162 -13.64 1.08 -11.13
N ARG A 163 -13.03 1.86 -10.25
CA ARG A 163 -12.70 3.28 -10.48
C ARG A 163 -11.30 3.62 -9.98
N ILE A 164 -10.71 4.66 -10.55
CA ILE A 164 -9.50 5.28 -10.00
C ILE A 164 -9.90 6.19 -8.84
N ALA A 165 -9.11 6.14 -7.79
CA ALA A 165 -9.34 6.90 -6.58
C ALA A 165 -8.00 7.39 -6.00
N LYS A 166 -8.02 8.47 -5.23
CA LYS A 166 -6.83 9.03 -4.56
C LYS A 166 -6.98 8.89 -3.06
N VAL A 167 -5.96 8.34 -2.41
CA VAL A 167 -5.88 8.25 -0.96
C VAL A 167 -5.52 9.63 -0.40
N GLU A 168 -6.42 10.26 0.36
CA GLU A 168 -6.20 11.58 0.96
C GLU A 168 -5.56 11.44 2.35
N GLU A 169 -6.10 10.52 3.18
CA GLU A 169 -5.59 10.28 4.53
C GLU A 169 -5.38 8.78 4.80
N VAL A 170 -4.37 8.48 5.63
CA VAL A 170 -3.94 7.14 6.00
C VAL A 170 -3.64 7.11 7.49
N GLU A 171 -4.40 6.31 8.23
CA GLU A 171 -4.27 6.10 9.67
C GLU A 171 -4.16 4.60 9.98
N ARG A 172 -3.51 4.23 11.10
CA ARG A 172 -3.55 2.84 11.60
C ARG A 172 -4.88 2.60 12.30
N HIS A 173 -5.48 1.44 12.07
CA HIS A 173 -6.75 1.10 12.69
C HIS A 173 -6.57 0.93 14.21
N PRO A 174 -7.37 1.60 15.06
CA PRO A 174 -7.17 1.61 16.52
C PRO A 174 -7.20 0.21 17.13
N ASP A 175 -8.16 -0.63 16.73
CA ASP A 175 -8.28 -2.02 17.19
C ASP A 175 -7.57 -3.05 16.29
N ALA A 176 -6.64 -2.65 15.39
CA ALA A 176 -6.08 -3.58 14.40
C ALA A 176 -4.70 -3.23 13.82
N ASP A 177 -3.66 -3.88 14.35
CA ASP A 177 -2.25 -3.72 13.91
C ASP A 177 -2.01 -4.08 12.43
N THR A 178 -2.91 -4.86 11.80
CA THR A 178 -2.77 -5.31 10.41
C THR A 178 -3.54 -4.46 9.41
N LEU A 179 -4.38 -3.51 9.83
CA LEU A 179 -5.26 -2.73 8.95
C LEU A 179 -4.91 -1.23 8.99
N TYR A 180 -4.91 -0.60 7.83
CA TYR A 180 -5.04 0.85 7.72
C TYR A 180 -6.50 1.24 7.55
N VAL A 181 -6.83 2.43 8.05
CA VAL A 181 -8.04 3.17 7.72
C VAL A 181 -7.63 4.25 6.71
N LEU A 182 -8.22 4.18 5.52
CA LEU A 182 -7.92 5.06 4.40
C LEU A 182 -9.16 5.92 4.13
N LYS A 183 -8.99 7.24 4.02
CA LYS A 183 -9.98 8.12 3.40
C LYS A 183 -9.62 8.27 1.94
N ILE A 184 -10.49 7.80 1.04
CA ILE A 184 -10.17 7.73 -0.39
C ILE A 184 -11.22 8.47 -1.20
N ASN A 185 -10.76 9.46 -1.95
CA ASN A 185 -11.55 10.25 -2.87
C ASN A 185 -11.79 9.45 -4.15
N CYS A 186 -13.07 9.16 -4.41
CA CYS A 186 -13.53 8.33 -5.54
C CYS A 186 -14.12 9.17 -6.69
N GLY A 187 -13.89 10.48 -6.72
CA GLY A 187 -14.62 11.41 -7.58
C GLY A 187 -16.08 11.62 -7.19
N GLU A 188 -16.40 11.40 -5.91
CA GLU A 188 -17.71 11.64 -5.30
C GLU A 188 -17.61 12.82 -4.31
N ASP A 189 -18.72 13.49 -3.97
CA ASP A 189 -18.72 14.68 -3.11
C ASP A 189 -18.14 14.45 -1.69
N LYS A 190 -17.96 13.18 -1.29
CA LYS A 190 -17.38 12.77 -0.01
C LYS A 190 -16.36 11.66 -0.22
N PRO A 191 -15.19 11.70 0.45
CA PRO A 191 -14.27 10.58 0.46
C PRO A 191 -14.90 9.39 1.20
N ARG A 192 -14.64 8.19 0.69
CA ARG A 192 -15.12 6.93 1.28
C ARG A 192 -14.13 6.43 2.32
N THR A 193 -14.65 5.75 3.35
CA THR A 193 -13.79 5.07 4.33
C THR A 193 -13.49 3.64 3.85
N VAL A 194 -12.21 3.27 3.80
CA VAL A 194 -11.77 1.94 3.35
C VAL A 194 -10.78 1.35 4.35
N CYS A 195 -11.00 0.10 4.75
CA CYS A 195 -10.10 -0.64 5.63
C CYS A 195 -9.28 -1.65 4.81
N SER A 196 -7.97 -1.46 4.75
CA SER A 196 -7.07 -2.27 3.90
C SER A 196 -5.95 -2.93 4.71
N GLY A 197 -5.71 -4.22 4.46
CA GLY A 197 -4.74 -5.06 5.16
C GLY A 197 -3.27 -4.86 4.79
N LEU A 198 -2.86 -3.62 4.51
CA LEU A 198 -1.57 -3.30 3.86
C LEU A 198 -0.43 -2.97 4.83
N VAL A 199 -0.65 -2.98 6.16
CA VAL A 199 0.32 -2.51 7.16
C VAL A 199 1.68 -3.23 7.09
N LYS A 200 1.69 -4.50 6.67
CA LYS A 200 2.91 -5.30 6.53
C LYS A 200 3.61 -5.18 5.16
N HIS A 201 2.94 -4.58 4.16
CA HIS A 201 3.39 -4.62 2.77
C HIS A 201 3.69 -3.22 2.21
N VAL A 202 2.97 -2.19 2.64
CA VAL A 202 3.13 -0.81 2.15
C VAL A 202 3.20 0.18 3.32
N PRO A 203 4.24 1.03 3.41
CA PRO A 203 4.32 2.05 4.45
C PRO A 203 3.31 3.18 4.22
N ILE A 204 2.96 3.89 5.28
CA ILE A 204 1.98 5.00 5.26
C ILE A 204 2.34 6.07 4.23
N ASP A 205 3.62 6.41 4.13
CA ASP A 205 4.12 7.48 3.26
C ASP A 205 4.07 7.10 1.77
N GLU A 206 4.07 5.80 1.45
CA GLU A 206 3.82 5.31 0.10
C GLU A 206 2.33 5.16 -0.23
N LEU A 207 1.42 5.27 0.74
CA LEU A 207 -0.02 5.20 0.52
C LEU A 207 -0.66 6.60 0.38
N ARG A 208 -0.16 7.58 1.13
CA ARG A 208 -0.68 8.96 1.10
C ARG A 208 -0.57 9.57 -0.30
N GLU A 209 -1.60 10.32 -0.68
CA GLU A 209 -1.72 11.05 -1.95
C GLU A 209 -1.63 10.20 -3.23
N LYS A 210 -1.55 8.87 -3.12
CA LYS A 210 -1.34 7.95 -4.24
C LYS A 210 -2.65 7.59 -4.93
N LEU A 211 -2.58 7.41 -6.25
CA LEU A 211 -3.67 6.88 -7.05
C LEU A 211 -3.71 5.36 -6.92
N VAL A 212 -4.91 4.84 -6.66
CA VAL A 212 -5.20 3.41 -6.48
C VAL A 212 -6.45 3.02 -7.26
N VAL A 213 -6.62 1.72 -7.51
CA VAL A 213 -7.84 1.16 -8.11
C VAL A 213 -8.77 0.69 -6.99
N LEU A 214 -9.98 1.21 -6.96
CA LEU A 214 -11.03 0.82 -6.01
C LEU A 214 -12.16 0.04 -6.66
N LEU A 215 -12.68 -0.94 -5.91
CA LEU A 215 -13.95 -1.61 -6.18
C LEU A 215 -15.07 -1.00 -5.33
N CYS A 216 -15.93 -0.21 -5.96
CA CYS A 216 -16.84 0.73 -5.29
C CYS A 216 -18.28 0.20 -5.09
N ASN A 217 -18.67 -0.91 -5.71
CA ASN A 217 -20.04 -1.47 -5.62
C ASN A 217 -20.14 -2.74 -4.75
N LEU A 218 -19.13 -3.04 -3.93
CA LEU A 218 -19.29 -4.01 -2.84
C LEU A 218 -20.32 -3.48 -1.81
N LYS A 219 -21.00 -4.39 -1.13
CA LYS A 219 -21.81 -4.00 0.03
C LYS A 219 -20.88 -3.59 1.18
N PRO A 220 -21.04 -2.40 1.79
CA PRO A 220 -20.19 -1.96 2.89
C PRO A 220 -20.16 -2.98 4.05
N ALA A 221 -18.95 -3.28 4.52
CA ALA A 221 -18.68 -4.32 5.49
C ALA A 221 -17.95 -3.74 6.71
N LYS A 222 -18.35 -4.16 7.92
CA LYS A 222 -17.66 -3.71 9.14
C LYS A 222 -16.43 -4.56 9.39
N MET A 223 -15.26 -3.94 9.44
CA MET A 223 -14.00 -4.54 9.86
C MET A 223 -13.63 -3.96 11.22
N ARG A 224 -13.67 -4.80 12.27
CA ARG A 224 -13.31 -4.45 13.66
C ARG A 224 -13.92 -3.13 14.18
N GLY A 225 -15.15 -2.83 13.76
CA GLY A 225 -15.94 -1.67 14.20
C GLY A 225 -16.14 -0.61 13.12
N ILE A 226 -15.12 -0.35 12.30
CA ILE A 226 -15.13 0.64 11.23
C ILE A 226 -15.82 0.05 9.98
N LEU A 227 -16.56 0.87 9.25
CA LEU A 227 -17.25 0.46 8.01
C LEU A 227 -16.33 0.71 6.80
N SER A 228 -15.97 -0.34 6.08
CA SER A 228 -15.29 -0.24 4.78
C SER A 228 -16.33 -0.20 3.67
N GLU A 229 -16.32 0.87 2.87
CA GLU A 229 -17.30 1.18 1.81
C GLU A 229 -16.82 0.81 0.40
N ALA A 230 -15.55 0.41 0.27
CA ALA A 230 -14.92 -0.10 -0.94
C ALA A 230 -13.77 -1.06 -0.58
N MET A 231 -13.05 -1.54 -1.59
CA MET A 231 -11.88 -2.41 -1.47
C MET A 231 -10.79 -1.94 -2.44
N VAL A 232 -9.53 -1.88 -1.99
CA VAL A 232 -8.36 -1.53 -2.82
C VAL A 232 -7.87 -2.77 -3.55
N MET A 233 -7.83 -2.71 -4.88
CA MET A 233 -7.33 -3.80 -5.71
C MET A 233 -5.80 -3.86 -5.68
N CYS A 234 -5.24 -5.02 -5.37
CA CYS A 234 -3.80 -5.25 -5.24
C CYS A 234 -3.36 -6.49 -6.02
N ALA A 235 -2.14 -6.47 -6.55
CA ALA A 235 -1.46 -7.66 -7.04
C ALA A 235 -0.81 -8.40 -5.86
N SER A 236 -1.00 -9.72 -5.75
CA SER A 236 -0.46 -10.52 -4.62
C SER A 236 0.26 -11.78 -5.10
N SER A 237 1.50 -11.97 -4.65
CA SER A 237 2.25 -13.22 -4.82
C SER A 237 2.50 -13.90 -3.48
N PRO A 238 2.27 -15.22 -3.33
CA PRO A 238 2.69 -15.99 -2.16
C PRO A 238 4.20 -16.26 -2.13
N ASP A 239 4.88 -16.15 -3.27
CA ASP A 239 6.32 -16.35 -3.39
C ASP A 239 6.93 -15.14 -4.10
N CYS A 240 7.77 -14.39 -3.39
CA CYS A 240 8.52 -13.27 -3.98
C CYS A 240 9.97 -13.26 -3.49
N VAL A 241 10.88 -13.54 -4.42
CA VAL A 241 12.30 -13.26 -4.28
C VAL A 241 12.55 -11.88 -4.87
N GLU A 242 12.48 -10.85 -4.03
CA GLU A 242 12.89 -9.51 -4.44
C GLU A 242 14.41 -9.47 -4.61
N LEU A 243 14.88 -9.03 -5.79
CA LEU A 243 16.31 -8.83 -6.03
C LEU A 243 16.76 -7.59 -5.27
N LEU A 244 17.58 -7.78 -4.24
CA LEU A 244 18.19 -6.69 -3.49
C LEU A 244 19.10 -5.86 -4.42
N ILE A 245 18.61 -4.70 -4.87
CA ILE A 245 19.36 -3.81 -5.76
C ILE A 245 20.48 -3.16 -4.93
N PRO A 246 21.77 -3.38 -5.26
CA PRO A 246 22.85 -2.70 -4.56
C PRO A 246 22.78 -1.19 -4.82
N PRO A 247 23.25 -0.35 -3.88
CA PRO A 247 23.21 1.10 -4.06
C PRO A 247 24.02 1.50 -5.30
N SER A 248 23.63 2.58 -5.97
CA SER A 248 24.09 2.96 -7.33
C SER A 248 25.60 3.24 -7.46
N ASN A 249 26.34 3.21 -6.37
CA ASN A 249 27.78 3.40 -6.24
C ASN A 249 28.56 2.10 -5.92
N ALA A 250 27.90 0.96 -5.78
CA ALA A 250 28.55 -0.32 -5.45
C ALA A 250 29.46 -0.80 -6.59
N VAL A 251 30.74 -1.02 -6.29
CA VAL A 251 31.72 -1.53 -7.25
C VAL A 251 31.67 -3.06 -7.29
N PRO A 252 31.59 -3.71 -8.47
CA PRO A 252 31.65 -5.16 -8.57
C PRO A 252 32.94 -5.72 -7.95
N GLY A 253 32.79 -6.55 -6.91
CA GLY A 253 33.91 -7.14 -6.15
C GLY A 253 34.24 -6.43 -4.84
N GLU A 254 33.58 -5.31 -4.51
CA GLU A 254 33.70 -4.68 -3.20
C GLU A 254 32.98 -5.49 -2.12
N GLY A 255 33.65 -5.72 -0.99
CA GLY A 255 33.11 -6.52 0.11
C GLY A 255 32.04 -5.76 0.88
N ILE A 256 30.79 -6.22 0.81
CA ILE A 256 29.70 -5.71 1.63
C ILE A 256 30.00 -6.01 3.11
N LEU A 257 30.32 -4.97 3.89
CA LEU A 257 30.62 -5.12 5.31
C LEU A 257 29.36 -5.54 6.10
N SER A 258 29.59 -6.31 7.16
CA SER A 258 28.62 -7.19 7.85
C SER A 258 27.37 -6.54 8.46
N GLU A 259 27.17 -5.22 8.35
CA GLU A 259 25.93 -4.54 8.74
C GLU A 259 24.87 -4.62 7.62
N ALA A 260 25.30 -4.74 6.36
CA ALA A 260 24.44 -5.12 5.24
C ALA A 260 24.44 -6.65 5.06
N MET A 261 23.92 -7.35 6.08
CA MET A 261 23.54 -8.75 5.94
C MET A 261 22.49 -8.84 4.82
N VAL A 262 22.82 -9.55 3.75
CA VAL A 262 21.87 -9.89 2.67
C VAL A 262 20.85 -10.88 3.22
N MET A 263 19.88 -10.35 3.96
CA MET A 263 18.62 -11.01 4.22
C MET A 263 17.90 -11.09 2.87
N CYS A 264 17.88 -12.29 2.28
CA CYS A 264 16.77 -12.63 1.39
C CYS A 264 15.51 -12.55 2.25
N ALA A 265 14.83 -11.40 2.20
CA ALA A 265 13.59 -11.16 2.92
C ALA A 265 12.50 -12.02 2.30
N SER A 266 12.47 -13.29 2.71
CA SER A 266 11.37 -14.23 2.50
C SER A 266 10.17 -13.78 3.33
N SER A 267 9.64 -12.60 2.98
CA SER A 267 8.29 -12.22 3.32
C SER A 267 7.36 -13.23 2.64
N PRO A 268 6.48 -13.91 3.38
CA PRO A 268 5.71 -15.04 2.86
C PRO A 268 4.55 -14.63 1.93
N ASP A 269 4.38 -13.33 1.70
CA ASP A 269 3.46 -12.76 0.72
C ASP A 269 3.99 -11.37 0.31
N CYS A 270 4.15 -11.11 -0.99
CA CYS A 270 4.38 -9.75 -1.52
C CYS A 270 3.06 -9.21 -2.09
N VAL A 271 2.73 -7.97 -1.74
CA VAL A 271 1.49 -7.29 -2.18
C VAL A 271 1.84 -5.92 -2.74
N GLU A 272 1.58 -5.71 -4.02
CA GLU A 272 1.74 -4.42 -4.70
C GLU A 272 0.39 -3.77 -4.98
N LEU A 273 0.33 -2.45 -4.85
CA LEU A 273 -0.80 -1.66 -5.33
C LEU A 273 -0.83 -1.68 -6.87
N LEU A 274 -2.02 -1.81 -7.46
CA LEU A 274 -2.20 -1.53 -8.88
C LEU A 274 -1.98 -0.03 -9.14
N ILE A 275 -1.15 0.28 -10.12
CA ILE A 275 -0.75 1.63 -10.52
C ILE A 275 -1.62 2.09 -11.70
N PRO A 276 -2.48 3.11 -11.54
CA PRO A 276 -3.20 3.75 -12.64
C PRO A 276 -2.24 4.56 -13.54
N PRO A 277 -2.63 4.88 -14.79
CA PRO A 277 -1.83 5.74 -15.65
C PRO A 277 -1.71 7.16 -15.05
N SER A 278 -0.59 7.84 -15.28
CA SER A 278 -0.22 9.09 -14.58
C SER A 278 -1.12 10.30 -14.85
N ASN A 279 -1.96 10.24 -15.88
CA ASN A 279 -2.98 11.23 -16.24
C ASN A 279 -4.39 10.88 -15.67
N ALA A 280 -4.50 9.80 -14.91
CA ALA A 280 -5.75 9.42 -14.24
C ALA A 280 -6.09 10.39 -13.10
N VAL A 281 -7.39 10.58 -12.86
CA VAL A 281 -7.94 11.43 -11.80
C VAL A 281 -8.95 10.63 -10.97
N PRO A 282 -9.20 11.01 -9.71
CA PRO A 282 -10.28 10.44 -8.90
C PRO A 282 -11.62 10.44 -9.64
N GLY A 283 -12.27 9.29 -9.68
CA GLY A 283 -13.56 9.09 -10.37
C GLY A 283 -13.45 8.58 -11.80
N ASP A 284 -12.26 8.54 -12.41
CA ASP A 284 -12.08 7.87 -13.70
C ASP A 284 -12.57 6.42 -13.64
N LEU A 285 -13.34 6.00 -14.64
CA LEU A 285 -13.82 4.63 -14.73
C LEU A 285 -12.73 3.71 -15.29
N VAL A 286 -12.62 2.53 -14.70
CA VAL A 286 -11.80 1.44 -15.25
C VAL A 286 -12.69 0.56 -16.12
N ASP A 287 -12.26 0.38 -17.36
CA ASP A 287 -12.85 -0.54 -18.34
C ASP A 287 -11.93 -1.75 -18.54
N CYS A 288 -12.50 -2.85 -19.05
CA CYS A 288 -11.78 -4.05 -19.40
C CYS A 288 -12.00 -4.42 -20.88
N ASP A 289 -10.91 -4.68 -21.61
CA ASP A 289 -10.94 -5.00 -23.05
C ASP A 289 -11.86 -6.19 -23.38
N GLY A 290 -12.84 -5.95 -24.27
CA GLY A 290 -13.84 -6.96 -24.65
C GLY A 290 -15.05 -7.07 -23.71
N TYR A 291 -15.06 -6.32 -22.59
CA TYR A 291 -16.10 -6.40 -21.56
C TYR A 291 -16.77 -5.03 -21.34
N THR A 292 -17.83 -4.73 -22.11
CA THR A 292 -18.57 -3.46 -21.97
C THR A 292 -19.15 -3.32 -20.56
N ARG A 293 -18.76 -2.25 -19.86
CA ARG A 293 -19.12 -1.93 -18.47
C ARG A 293 -20.63 -1.92 -18.24
N ALA A 294 -21.08 -2.63 -17.21
CA ALA A 294 -22.49 -2.68 -16.79
C ALA A 294 -22.56 -3.04 -15.27
N PRO A 295 -22.15 -2.13 -14.37
CA PRO A 295 -21.99 -2.44 -12.95
C PRO A 295 -23.33 -2.61 -12.24
N ASP A 296 -23.40 -3.56 -11.30
CA ASP A 296 -24.49 -3.61 -10.33
C ASP A 296 -24.41 -2.35 -9.43
N THR A 297 -25.54 -1.69 -9.13
CA THR A 297 -25.56 -0.52 -8.21
C THR A 297 -25.00 -0.85 -6.82
N VAL A 298 -25.33 -2.04 -6.31
CA VAL A 298 -24.71 -2.67 -5.14
C VAL A 298 -24.70 -4.17 -5.40
N MET A 299 -23.53 -4.80 -5.38
CA MET A 299 -23.40 -6.24 -5.55
C MET A 299 -24.12 -7.00 -4.43
N ASN A 300 -24.88 -8.03 -4.82
CA ASN A 300 -25.54 -8.92 -3.88
C ASN A 300 -24.55 -9.98 -3.36
N PRO A 301 -24.18 -10.01 -2.05
CA PRO A 301 -23.21 -10.97 -1.53
C PRO A 301 -23.62 -12.43 -1.70
N LYS A 302 -24.93 -12.71 -1.84
CA LYS A 302 -25.43 -14.08 -2.10
C LYS A 302 -25.09 -14.59 -3.50
N LYS A 303 -24.86 -13.69 -4.47
CA LYS A 303 -24.48 -14.06 -5.84
C LYS A 303 -22.98 -14.28 -6.03
N LYS A 304 -22.14 -14.01 -5.00
CA LYS A 304 -20.68 -14.23 -4.99
C LYS A 304 -19.97 -13.78 -6.28
N ILE A 305 -20.33 -12.59 -6.75
CA ILE A 305 -19.93 -12.08 -8.07
C ILE A 305 -18.42 -11.90 -8.13
N PHE A 306 -17.86 -11.20 -7.13
CA PHE A 306 -16.44 -10.96 -7.04
C PHE A 306 -15.66 -12.26 -6.85
N GLU A 307 -16.13 -13.17 -6.01
CA GLU A 307 -15.47 -14.47 -5.76
C GLU A 307 -15.49 -15.41 -6.99
N THR A 308 -16.41 -15.19 -7.93
CA THR A 308 -16.45 -15.88 -9.24
C THR A 308 -15.51 -15.23 -10.25
N VAL A 309 -15.33 -13.92 -10.19
CA VAL A 309 -14.49 -13.12 -11.11
C VAL A 309 -13.01 -13.11 -10.68
N ALA A 310 -12.72 -13.13 -9.38
CA ALA A 310 -11.39 -12.97 -8.81
C ALA A 310 -10.35 -14.03 -9.26
N PRO A 311 -10.68 -15.32 -9.45
CA PRO A 311 -9.72 -16.31 -9.94
C PRO A 311 -9.17 -16.01 -11.35
N ASP A 312 -9.92 -15.26 -12.17
CA ASP A 312 -9.52 -14.85 -13.51
C ASP A 312 -8.78 -13.48 -13.53
N LEU A 313 -8.75 -12.77 -12.40
CA LEU A 313 -8.04 -11.49 -12.24
C LEU A 313 -6.55 -11.74 -11.98
N HIS A 314 -5.69 -11.25 -12.86
CA HIS A 314 -4.24 -11.48 -12.76
C HIS A 314 -3.44 -10.37 -13.43
N ILE A 315 -2.16 -10.27 -13.11
CA ILE A 315 -1.18 -9.47 -13.85
C ILE A 315 -0.56 -10.33 -14.94
N ASN A 316 -0.47 -9.84 -16.17
CA ASN A 316 0.16 -10.57 -17.28
C ASN A 316 1.70 -10.39 -17.30
N GLU A 317 2.37 -11.02 -18.26
CA GLU A 317 3.84 -10.93 -18.42
C GLU A 317 4.37 -9.51 -18.69
N LYS A 318 3.51 -8.62 -19.21
CA LYS A 318 3.81 -7.20 -19.47
C LYS A 318 3.59 -6.31 -18.24
N MET A 319 3.24 -6.89 -17.08
CA MET A 319 2.85 -6.21 -15.85
C MET A 319 1.48 -5.50 -15.94
N GLU A 320 0.67 -5.77 -16.97
CA GLU A 320 -0.66 -5.18 -17.13
C GLU A 320 -1.71 -5.97 -16.34
N ALA A 321 -2.58 -5.30 -15.60
CA ALA A 321 -3.69 -5.95 -14.90
C ALA A 321 -4.76 -6.41 -15.91
N CYS A 322 -5.20 -7.66 -15.78
CA CYS A 322 -6.07 -8.34 -16.74
C CYS A 322 -7.22 -9.10 -16.05
N TYR A 323 -8.32 -9.27 -16.79
CA TYR A 323 -9.36 -10.26 -16.53
C TYR A 323 -9.45 -11.21 -17.74
N LYS A 324 -9.14 -12.49 -17.55
CA LYS A 324 -9.01 -13.48 -18.65
C LYS A 324 -8.05 -12.97 -19.75
N LYS A 325 -8.56 -12.52 -20.89
CA LYS A 325 -7.76 -11.93 -21.99
C LYS A 325 -7.93 -10.41 -22.13
N GLY A 326 -8.78 -9.78 -21.32
CA GLY A 326 -9.05 -8.36 -21.35
C GLY A 326 -8.12 -7.60 -20.42
N VAL A 327 -7.40 -6.60 -20.93
CA VAL A 327 -6.57 -5.69 -20.13
C VAL A 327 -7.46 -4.65 -19.43
N PHE A 328 -7.09 -4.22 -18.22
CA PHE A 328 -7.71 -3.09 -17.55
C PHE A 328 -7.09 -1.77 -18.02
N ARG A 329 -7.95 -0.83 -18.42
CA ARG A 329 -7.54 0.50 -18.86
C ARG A 329 -8.48 1.59 -18.37
N VAL A 330 -7.94 2.79 -18.25
CA VAL A 330 -8.71 4.01 -18.12
C VAL A 330 -8.92 4.58 -19.53
N PRO A 331 -10.17 4.75 -20.01
CA PRO A 331 -10.46 5.21 -21.37
C PRO A 331 -9.74 6.51 -21.73
N GLY A 332 -9.05 6.51 -22.87
CA GLY A 332 -8.28 7.67 -23.36
C GLY A 332 -7.02 8.03 -22.56
N LYS A 333 -6.67 7.26 -21.51
CA LYS A 333 -5.60 7.62 -20.57
C LYS A 333 -4.45 6.61 -20.50
N GLY A 334 -4.75 5.32 -20.42
CA GLY A 334 -3.72 4.26 -20.42
C GLY A 334 -4.16 2.95 -19.75
N VAL A 335 -3.26 1.98 -19.70
CA VAL A 335 -3.45 0.69 -19.00
C VAL A 335 -3.10 0.80 -17.51
N ILE A 336 -3.62 -0.14 -16.72
CA ILE A 336 -3.30 -0.29 -15.29
C ILE A 336 -2.24 -1.37 -15.12
N VAL A 337 -1.21 -1.11 -14.31
CA VAL A 337 -0.03 -1.99 -14.20
C VAL A 337 0.37 -2.31 -12.76
N SER A 338 1.12 -3.40 -12.55
CA SER A 338 1.90 -3.64 -11.33
C SER A 338 3.26 -2.94 -11.40
N LYS A 339 3.94 -2.77 -10.26
CA LYS A 339 5.28 -2.14 -10.21
C LYS A 339 6.37 -3.13 -10.63
N THR A 340 6.32 -4.36 -10.13
CA THR A 340 7.30 -5.42 -10.43
C THR A 340 6.68 -6.80 -10.67
N LEU A 341 5.50 -7.09 -10.08
CA LEU A 341 4.89 -8.42 -10.15
C LEU A 341 4.39 -8.76 -11.57
N LYS A 342 4.51 -10.04 -11.93
CA LYS A 342 4.08 -10.62 -13.22
C LYS A 342 3.49 -12.01 -13.00
N ASN A 343 2.46 -12.37 -13.75
CA ASN A 343 1.77 -13.67 -13.65
C ASN A 343 1.24 -13.99 -12.23
N VAL A 344 0.87 -12.94 -11.48
CA VAL A 344 0.32 -13.04 -10.11
C VAL A 344 -1.18 -12.77 -10.10
N ALA A 345 -1.88 -13.28 -9.08
CA ALA A 345 -3.31 -13.00 -8.90
C ALA A 345 -3.55 -11.54 -8.43
N VAL A 346 -4.66 -10.96 -8.86
CA VAL A 346 -5.16 -9.67 -8.36
C VAL A 346 -6.35 -9.91 -7.43
N LYS A 347 -6.36 -9.24 -6.28
CA LYS A 347 -7.35 -9.41 -5.20
C LYS A 347 -7.84 -8.07 -4.67
#